data_AF-A0A933VEQ2-F1
#
_entry.id   AF-A0A933VEQ2-F1
#
_cell.length_a   1.000
_cell.length_b   1.000
_cell.length_c   1.000
_cell.angle_alpha   90.00
_cell.angle_beta   90.00
_cell.angle_gamma   90.00
#
_symmetry.space_group_name_H-M   'P 1'
#
loop_
_entity.id
_entity.type
_entity.pdbx_description
1 polymer ?
#
loop_
_entity_poly.entity_id
_entity_poly.type
_entity_poly.pdbx_seq_one_letter_code
_entity_poly.pdbx_strand_id
1 'polypeptide(L)'
;MPLDTQRRTELIDRFAQRIVETGMTAPAILFLESFKPVSFLGAQLFWFSEPFLNLVINPTDLHDFTVLIQDEAGTEALLERLESFQQNNSSSNMPHRT
;
A
#
# COMPACT_ATOMS: atom_id res chain seq x y z
N MET A 1 -1.37 -3.88 -19.77
CA MET A 1 -2.43 -4.92 -19.79
C MET A 1 -3.08 -4.87 -18.42
N PRO A 2 -4.42 -4.89 -18.29
CA PRO A 2 -5.05 -4.95 -16.97
C PRO A 2 -4.58 -6.21 -16.24
N LEU A 3 -4.27 -6.11 -14.95
CA LEU A 3 -3.91 -7.25 -14.11
C LEU A 3 -5.12 -8.20 -14.02
N ASP A 4 -4.85 -9.50 -14.15
CA ASP A 4 -5.87 -10.50 -13.81
C ASP A 4 -6.19 -10.43 -12.32
N THR A 5 -7.42 -10.81 -11.95
CA THR A 5 -7.93 -10.63 -10.58
C THR A 5 -7.11 -11.42 -9.55
N GLN A 6 -6.63 -12.62 -9.91
CA GLN A 6 -5.84 -13.44 -9.00
C GLN A 6 -4.47 -12.79 -8.73
N ARG A 7 -3.78 -12.36 -9.78
CA ARG A 7 -2.49 -11.69 -9.66
C ARG A 7 -2.62 -10.39 -8.88
N ARG A 8 -3.67 -9.60 -9.11
CA ARG A 8 -3.93 -8.38 -8.35
C ARG A 8 -4.04 -8.65 -6.86
N THR A 9 -4.83 -9.65 -6.45
CA THR A 9 -4.96 -10.03 -5.04
C THR A 9 -3.61 -10.47 -4.44
N GLU A 10 -2.85 -11.28 -5.17
CA GLU A 10 -1.51 -11.70 -4.73
C GLU A 10 -0.56 -10.51 -4.55
N LEU A 11 -0.61 -9.51 -5.44
CA LEU A 11 0.19 -8.29 -5.31
C LEU A 11 -0.21 -7.51 -4.06
N ILE A 12 -1.52 -7.28 -3.88
CA ILE A 12 -2.08 -6.54 -2.75
C ILE A 12 -1.65 -7.18 -1.42
N ASP A 13 -1.81 -8.49 -1.27
CA ASP A 13 -1.46 -9.18 -0.04
C ASP A 13 0.05 -9.08 0.26
N ARG A 14 0.91 -9.27 -0.75
CA ARG A 14 2.36 -9.14 -0.56
C ARG A 14 2.76 -7.73 -0.15
N PHE A 15 2.25 -6.70 -0.82
CA PHE A 15 2.59 -5.31 -0.50
C PHE A 15 2.04 -4.89 0.86
N ALA A 16 0.80 -5.25 1.18
CA ALA A 16 0.21 -4.96 2.48
C ALA A 16 1.00 -5.61 3.62
N GLN A 17 1.39 -6.87 3.47
CA GLN A 17 2.21 -7.56 4.47
C GLN A 17 3.56 -6.86 4.66
N ARG A 18 4.24 -6.48 3.57
CA ARG A 18 5.54 -5.82 3.63
C ARG A 18 5.47 -4.44 4.30
N ILE A 19 4.41 -3.68 4.05
CA ILE A 19 4.16 -2.38 4.69
C ILE A 19 3.88 -2.55 6.19
N VAL A 20 3.15 -3.59 6.58
CA VAL A 20 2.89 -3.91 7.99
C VAL A 20 4.17 -4.33 8.71
N GLU A 21 4.96 -5.22 8.11
CA GLU A 21 6.25 -5.69 8.66
C GLU A 21 7.26 -4.56 8.88
N THR A 22 7.19 -3.50 8.07
CA THR A 22 8.07 -2.32 8.18
C THR A 22 7.54 -1.26 9.16
N GLY A 23 6.35 -1.46 9.76
CA GLY A 23 5.71 -0.49 10.65
C GLY A 23 5.21 0.77 9.93
N MET A 24 5.07 0.72 8.60
CA MET A 24 4.72 1.86 7.76
C MET A 24 3.23 1.93 7.41
N THR A 25 2.37 1.16 8.07
CA THR A 25 0.93 1.10 7.77
C THR A 25 0.25 2.47 7.79
N ALA A 26 0.41 3.25 8.85
CA ALA A 26 -0.24 4.56 8.96
C ALA A 26 0.29 5.59 7.92
N PRO A 27 1.62 5.74 7.72
CA PRO A 27 2.16 6.53 6.62
C PRO A 27 1.68 6.08 5.23
N ALA A 28 1.57 4.78 4.98
CA ALA A 28 1.13 4.24 3.70
C ALA A 28 -0.35 4.52 3.43
N ILE A 29 -1.22 4.39 4.45
CA ILE A 29 -2.64 4.75 4.34
C ILE A 29 -2.78 6.23 4.00
N LEU A 30 -2.12 7.12 4.75
CA LEU A 30 -2.16 8.56 4.49
C LEU A 30 -1.65 8.90 3.08
N PHE A 31 -0.58 8.22 2.64
CA PHE A 31 -0.04 8.36 1.30
C PHE A 31 -1.09 7.97 0.24
N LEU A 32 -1.69 6.78 0.36
CA LEU A 32 -2.70 6.27 -0.59
C LEU A 32 -3.97 7.14 -0.61
N GLU A 33 -4.48 7.56 0.55
CA GLU A 33 -5.60 8.51 0.64
C GLU A 33 -5.30 9.83 -0.07
N SER A 34 -4.06 10.31 0.02
CA SER A 34 -3.62 11.53 -0.66
C SER A 34 -3.57 11.38 -2.19
N PHE A 35 -3.55 10.15 -2.72
CA PHE A 35 -3.60 9.87 -4.16
C PHE A 35 -4.98 9.59 -4.73
N LYS A 36 -6.01 9.43 -3.89
CA LYS A 36 -7.41 9.32 -4.37
C LYS A 36 -7.82 10.42 -5.36
N PRO A 37 -7.38 11.69 -5.23
CA PRO A 37 -7.70 12.73 -6.23
C PRO A 37 -6.67 12.87 -7.37
N VAL A 38 -5.57 12.12 -7.40
CA VAL A 38 -4.36 12.48 -8.18
C VAL A 38 -3.84 11.37 -9.11
N SER A 39 -4.68 10.82 -9.98
CA SER A 39 -4.23 10.06 -11.16
C SER A 39 -3.40 10.89 -12.17
N PHE A 40 -2.99 12.13 -11.82
CA PHE A 40 -2.41 13.13 -12.73
C PHE A 40 -0.92 13.48 -12.49
N LEU A 41 -0.28 13.01 -11.41
CA LEU A 41 1.11 13.39 -11.05
C LEU A 41 2.11 12.22 -11.03
N GLY A 42 2.03 11.28 -11.97
CA GLY A 42 2.88 10.08 -11.95
C GLY A 42 4.40 10.33 -11.94
N ALA A 43 4.89 11.39 -12.59
CA ALA A 43 6.33 11.61 -12.75
C ALA A 43 7.03 12.31 -11.57
N GLN A 44 6.32 13.18 -10.84
CA GLN A 44 6.92 13.94 -9.72
C GLN A 44 6.89 13.16 -8.40
N LEU A 45 5.96 12.21 -8.29
CA LEU A 45 5.79 11.40 -7.08
C LEU A 45 6.82 10.30 -6.95
N PHE A 46 7.27 9.72 -8.07
CA PHE A 46 8.32 8.71 -8.08
C PHE A 46 9.61 9.20 -7.39
N TRP A 47 9.99 10.46 -7.65
CA TRP A 47 11.17 11.07 -7.02
C TRP A 47 10.98 11.37 -5.53
N PHE A 48 9.74 11.59 -5.08
CA PHE A 48 9.42 11.81 -3.66
C PHE A 48 9.34 10.49 -2.88
N SER A 49 8.89 9.41 -3.51
CA SER A 49 8.71 8.11 -2.88
C SER A 49 9.99 7.25 -2.88
N GLU A 50 10.99 7.59 -3.69
CA GLU A 50 12.30 6.92 -3.81
C GLU A 50 12.96 6.48 -2.47
N PRO A 51 13.06 7.33 -1.41
CA PRO A 51 13.67 6.92 -0.14
C PRO A 51 12.87 5.86 0.62
N PHE A 52 11.56 5.76 0.39
CA PHE A 52 10.66 4.81 1.05
C PHE A 52 10.50 3.53 0.22
N LEU A 53 10.48 3.66 -1.11
CA LEU A 53 10.35 2.53 -2.04
C LEU A 53 11.50 1.55 -1.87
N ASN A 54 12.75 2.00 -1.75
CA ASN A 54 13.91 1.10 -1.57
C ASN A 54 13.90 0.31 -0.24
N LEU A 55 13.11 0.73 0.76
CA LEU A 55 12.97 0.02 2.03
C LEU A 55 11.89 -1.08 1.97
N VAL A 56 10.85 -0.84 1.18
CA VAL A 56 9.63 -1.67 1.14
C VAL A 56 9.62 -2.55 -0.11
N ILE A 57 10.08 -2.05 -1.27
CA ILE A 57 9.87 -2.61 -2.60
C ILE A 57 11.21 -2.90 -3.27
N ASN A 58 11.46 -4.16 -3.67
CA ASN A 58 12.64 -4.48 -4.47
C ASN A 58 12.48 -3.91 -5.89
N PRO A 59 13.57 -3.64 -6.64
CA PRO A 59 13.49 -3.13 -8.01
C PRO A 59 12.64 -4.00 -8.94
N THR A 60 12.62 -5.31 -8.71
CA THR A 60 11.78 -6.28 -9.43
C THR A 60 10.30 -6.11 -9.13
N ASP A 61 9.94 -5.72 -7.90
CA ASP A 61 8.56 -5.52 -7.45
C ASP A 61 8.04 -4.12 -7.80
N LEU A 62 8.92 -3.18 -8.17
CA LEU A 62 8.58 -1.81 -8.51
C LEU A 62 7.66 -1.71 -9.74
N HIS A 63 7.86 -2.57 -10.74
CA HIS A 63 6.97 -2.64 -11.90
C HIS A 63 5.56 -3.07 -11.49
N ASP A 64 5.45 -4.16 -10.74
CA ASP A 64 4.18 -4.71 -10.24
C ASP A 64 3.45 -3.68 -9.36
N PHE A 65 4.18 -2.95 -8.51
CA PHE A 65 3.63 -1.87 -7.69
C PHE A 65 3.12 -0.70 -8.53
N THR A 66 3.90 -0.27 -9.53
CA THR A 66 3.51 0.84 -10.42
C THR A 66 2.26 0.50 -11.23
N VAL A 67 2.13 -0.77 -11.67
CA VAL A 67 0.92 -1.23 -12.36
C VAL A 67 -0.29 -1.26 -11.41
N LEU A 68 -0.11 -1.70 -10.17
CA LEU A 68 -1.17 -1.76 -9.16
C LEU A 68 -1.69 -0.38 -8.76
N ILE A 69 -0.80 0.59 -8.53
CA ILE A 69 -1.15 1.95 -8.07
C ILE A 69 -1.73 2.83 -9.19
N GLN A 70 -1.43 2.52 -10.45
CA GLN A 70 -2.08 3.21 -11.59
C GLN A 70 -3.52 2.74 -11.83
N ASP A 71 -3.90 1.58 -11.29
CA ASP A 71 -5.26 1.07 -11.32
C ASP A 71 -6.01 1.57 -10.08
N GLU A 72 -7.08 2.35 -10.28
CA GLU A 72 -7.92 2.88 -9.20
C GLU A 72 -8.46 1.75 -8.32
N ALA A 73 -8.90 0.64 -8.93
CA ALA A 73 -9.41 -0.52 -8.21
C ALA A 73 -8.30 -1.25 -7.42
N GLY A 74 -7.08 -1.27 -7.94
CA GLY A 74 -5.92 -1.85 -7.25
C GLY A 74 -5.49 -1.01 -6.04
N THR A 75 -5.52 0.31 -6.19
CA THR A 75 -5.20 1.27 -5.14
C THR A 75 -6.20 1.22 -3.99
N GLU A 76 -7.51 1.24 -4.31
CA GLU A 76 -8.56 1.17 -3.29
C GLU A 76 -8.49 -0.16 -2.52
N ALA A 77 -8.31 -1.28 -3.23
CA ALA A 77 -8.19 -2.59 -2.60
C ALA A 77 -6.95 -2.72 -1.70
N LEU A 78 -5.83 -2.07 -2.06
CA LEU A 78 -4.64 -2.01 -1.20
C LEU A 78 -4.88 -1.17 0.06
N LEU A 79 -5.56 -0.03 -0.08
CA LEU A 79 -5.93 0.83 1.05
C LEU A 79 -6.84 0.08 2.04
N GLU A 80 -7.93 -0.50 1.56
CA GLU A 80 -8.86 -1.30 2.38
C GLU A 80 -8.14 -2.43 3.13
N ARG A 81 -7.17 -3.06 2.46
CA ARG A 81 -6.36 -4.12 3.06
C ARG A 81 -5.49 -3.60 4.21
N LEU A 82 -4.84 -2.46 4.03
CA LEU A 82 -4.00 -1.82 5.06
C LEU A 82 -4.83 -1.35 6.25
N GLU A 83 -6.00 -0.75 6.00
CA GLU A 83 -6.95 -0.34 7.04
C GLU A 83 -7.41 -1.55 7.88
N SER A 84 -7.71 -2.66 7.22
CA SER A 84 -8.07 -3.92 7.90
C SER A 84 -6.95 -4.40 8.84
N PHE A 85 -5.68 -4.31 8.42
CA PHE A 85 -4.54 -4.64 9.28
C PHE A 85 -4.38 -3.67 10.45
N GLN A 86 -4.61 -2.37 10.24
CA GLN A 86 -4.53 -1.36 11.30
C GLN A 86 -5.63 -1.55 12.34
N GLN A 87 -6.87 -1.83 11.91
CA GLN A 87 -8.00 -2.07 12.80
C GLN A 87 -7.79 -3.32 13.66
N ASN A 88 -7.30 -4.41 13.06
CA ASN A 88 -6.97 -5.65 13.78
C ASN A 88 -5.87 -5.45 14.83
N ASN A 89 -4.82 -4.68 14.52
CA ASN A 89 -3.75 -4.36 15.49
C ASN A 89 -4.24 -3.43 16.62
N SER A 90 -5.15 -2.49 16.31
CA SER A 90 -5.72 -1.56 17.29
C SER A 90 -6.64 -2.29 18.30
N SER A 91 -7.38 -3.31 17.84
CA SER A 91 -8.21 -4.16 18.71
C SER A 91 -7.40 -5.11 19.59
N SER A 92 -6.18 -5.48 19.19
CA SER A 92 -5.29 -6.35 19.98
C SER A 92 -4.55 -5.61 21.10
N ASN A 93 -4.57 -4.27 21.14
CA ASN A 93 -3.72 -3.47 22.03
C ASN A 93 -4.49 -2.74 23.14
N MET A 94 -5.67 -3.22 23.55
CA MET A 94 -6.35 -2.73 24.75
C MET A 94 -5.69 -3.33 26.01
N PRO A 95 -4.99 -2.54 26.85
CA PRO A 95 -4.59 -3.00 28.17
C PRO A 95 -5.86 -3.11 29.04
N HIS A 96 -6.07 -4.28 29.65
CA HIS A 96 -6.98 -4.41 30.78
C HIS A 96 -6.53 -3.45 31.88
N ARG A 97 -7.19 -2.29 31.99
CA ARG A 97 -7.13 -1.46 33.19
C ARG A 97 -7.97 -2.13 34.27
N THR A 98 -7.30 -2.83 35.18
CA THR A 98 -7.76 -3.06 36.55
C THR A 98 -7.70 -1.78 37.37
#